data_AF-C5D7W3-F1
#
_entry.id   AF-C5D7W3-F1
#
_cell.length_a   1.000
_cell.length_b   1.000
_cell.length_c   1.000
_cell.angle_alpha   90.00
_cell.angle_beta   90.00
_cell.angle_gamma   90.00
#
_symmetry.space_group_name_H-M   'P 1'
#
loop_
_entity.id
_entity.type
_entity.pdbx_description
1 polymer ?
#
loop_
_entity_poly.entity_id
_entity_poly.type
_entity_poly.pdbx_seq_one_letter_code
_entity_poly.pdbx_strand_id
1 'polypeptide(L)' 'MIWVVGLIFFIVTVLSIIFYFKWNDKKYLILGGISLFLTSFVIGYISS' A
#
# COMPACT_ATOMS: atom_id res chain seq x y z
N MET A 1 9.58 -10.45 -11.48
CA MET A 1 10.02 -9.35 -10.60
C MET A 1 8.88 -8.43 -10.18
N ILE A 2 7.99 -8.04 -11.10
CA ILE A 2 6.93 -7.04 -10.84
C ILE A 2 5.85 -7.50 -9.83
N TRP A 3 5.59 -8.81 -9.75
CA TRP A 3 4.74 -9.43 -8.73
C TRP A 3 5.28 -9.24 -7.29
N VAL A 4 6.61 -9.31 -7.11
CA VAL A 4 7.25 -9.10 -5.81
C VAL A 4 7.08 -7.65 -5.36
N VAL A 5 7.17 -6.71 -6.30
CA VAL A 5 6.97 -5.28 -6.05
C VAL A 5 5.53 -5.00 -5.60
N GLY A 6 4.53 -5.57 -6.28
CA GLY A 6 3.13 -5.45 -5.86
C GLY A 6 2.87 -6.02 -4.46
N LEU A 7 3.49 -7.15 -4.13
CA LEU A 7 3.35 -7.79 -2.82
C LEU A 7 3.97 -6.95 -1.68
N ILE A 8 5.09 -6.28 -1.95
CA ILE A 8 5.72 -5.34 -1.00
C ILE A 8 4.79 -4.15 -0.72
N PHE A 9 4.23 -3.52 -1.76
CA PHE A 9 3.32 -2.38 -1.59
C PHE A 9 2.02 -2.78 -0.86
N PHE A 10 1.54 -4.00 -1.08
CA PHE A 10 0.39 -4.53 -0.34
C PHE A 10 0.70 -4.73 1.15
N ILE A 11 1.86 -5.27 1.49
CA ILE A 11 2.30 -5.40 2.90
C ILE A 11 2.41 -4.03 3.58
N VAL A 12 3.01 -3.04 2.91
CA VAL A 12 3.13 -1.67 3.43
C VAL A 12 1.75 -1.03 3.64
N THR A 13 0.81 -1.28 2.74
CA THR A 13 -0.59 -0.83 2.87
C THR A 13 -1.22 -1.39 4.14
N VAL A 14 -1.14 -2.71 4.34
CA VAL A 14 -1.73 -3.38 5.51
C VAL A 14 -1.09 -2.88 6.80
N LEU A 15 0.24 -2.75 6.84
CA LEU A 15 0.96 -2.18 7.98
C LEU A 15 0.53 -0.75 8.27
N SER A 16 0.37 0.08 7.25
CA SER A 16 -0.06 1.47 7.41
C SER A 16 -1.48 1.55 7.98
N ILE A 17 -2.38 0.66 7.56
CA ILE A 17 -3.75 0.57 8.12
C ILE A 17 -3.71 0.14 9.58
N ILE A 18 -2.93 -0.89 9.92
CA ILE A 18 -2.77 -1.37 11.30
C ILE A 18 -2.20 -0.27 12.20
N PHE A 19 -1.17 0.44 11.74
CA PHE A 19 -0.58 1.54 12.48
C PHE A 19 -1.49 2.75 12.58
N TYR A 20 -2.31 3.03 11.56
CA TYR A 20 -3.36 4.03 11.65
C TYR A 20 -4.36 3.67 12.75
N PHE A 21 -4.88 2.46 12.81
CA PHE A 21 -5.82 2.07 13.87
C PHE A 21 -5.16 2.00 15.26
N LYS A 22 -3.89 1.59 15.34
CA LYS A 22 -3.15 1.44 16.60
C LYS A 22 -2.75 2.78 17.21
N TRP A 23 -2.26 3.72 16.40
CA TRP A 23 -1.75 5.01 16.87
C TRP A 23 -2.69 6.18 16.59
N ASN A 24 -3.76 5.97 15.82
CA ASN A 24 -4.71 6.99 15.37
C ASN A 24 -4.05 8.24 14.76
N ASP A 25 -2.86 8.06 14.17
CA ASP A 25 -2.09 9.14 13.55
C ASP A 25 -2.41 9.19 12.05
N LYS A 26 -2.93 10.35 11.62
CA LYS A 26 -3.34 10.63 10.24
C LYS A 26 -2.19 10.45 9.23
N LYS A 27 -0.94 10.50 9.67
CA LYS A 27 0.23 10.21 8.81
C LYS A 27 0.16 8.80 8.21
N TYR A 28 -0.30 7.81 8.96
CA TYR A 28 -0.44 6.43 8.49
C TYR A 28 -1.62 6.24 7.54
N LEU A 29 -2.67 7.07 7.65
CA LEU A 29 -3.77 7.11 6.69
C LEU A 29 -3.26 7.56 5.31
N ILE A 30 -2.45 8.62 5.27
CA ILE A 30 -1.85 9.15 4.04
C ILE A 30 -0.88 8.12 3.43
N LEU A 31 -0.02 7.51 4.26
CA LEU A 31 0.88 6.44 3.84
C LEU A 31 0.14 5.23 3.25
N GLY A 32 -0.94 4.79 3.89
CA GLY A 32 -1.79 3.70 3.41
C GLY A 32 -2.45 4.03 2.07
N GLY A 33 -2.95 5.26 1.89
CA GLY A 33 -3.53 5.72 0.64
C GLY A 33 -2.53 5.77 -0.53
N ILE A 34 -1.33 6.29 -0.30
CA ILE A 34 -0.26 6.32 -1.31
C ILE A 34 0.16 4.89 -1.70
N SER A 35 0.23 3.99 -0.72
CA SER A 35 0.59 2.59 -0.92
C SER A 35 -0.47 1.84 -1.74
N LEU A 36 -1.76 2.09 -1.48
CA LEU A 36 -2.87 1.55 -2.28
C LEU A 36 -2.83 2.03 -3.73
N PHE A 37 -2.59 3.32 -3.94
CA PHE A 37 -2.47 3.89 -5.28
C PHE A 37 -1.33 3.24 -6.07
N LEU A 38 -0.14 3.12 -5.47
CA LEU A 38 1.00 2.45 -6.09
C LEU A 38 0.74 0.97 -6.36
N THR A 39 0.07 0.27 -5.44
CA THR A 39 -0.33 -1.13 -5.62
C THR A 39 -1.25 -1.27 -6.84
N SER A 40 -2.25 -0.39 -6.97
CA SER A 40 -3.19 -0.40 -8.10
C SER A 40 -2.51 -0.08 -9.43
N PHE A 41 -1.52 0.82 -9.42
CA PHE A 41 -0.75 1.19 -10.61
C PHE A 41 0.12 0.02 -11.09
N VAL A 42 0.78 -0.70 -10.17
CA VAL A 42 1.56 -1.89 -10.50
C VAL A 42 0.67 -3.02 -11.02
N ILE A 43 -0.50 -3.25 -10.40
CA ILE A 43 -1.46 -4.27 -10.87
C ILE A 43 -1.99 -3.91 -12.27
N GLY A 44 -2.36 -2.65 -12.50
CA GLY A 44 -2.83 -2.17 -13.80
C GLY A 44 -1.77 -2.32 -14.89
N TYR A 45 -0.51 -2.06 -14.57
CA TYR A 45 0.61 -2.23 -15.50
C TYR A 45 0.92 -3.69 -15.84
N ILE A 46 0.65 -4.62 -14.91
CA ILE A 46 0.80 -6.07 -15.15
C ILE A 46 -0.34 -6.63 -16.01
N SER A 47 -1.53 -6.04 -15.90
CA SER A 47 -2.73 -6.49 -16.60
C SER A 47 -2.86 -5.96 -18.04
N SER A 48 -2.02 -5.00 -18.44
CA SER A 48 -1.96 -4.44 -19.79
C SER A 48 -0.88 -5.09 -20.64
#